data_AF-A0A0Q6WR67-F1
#
_entry.id   AF-A0A0Q6WR67-F1
#
_cell.length_a   1.000
_cell.length_b   1.000
_cell.length_c   1.000
_cell.angle_alpha   90.00
_cell.angle_beta   90.00
_cell.angle_gamma   90.00
#
_symmetry.space_group_name_H-M   'P 1'
#
loop_
_entity.id
_entity.type
_entity.pdbx_description
1 polymer ?
#
loop_
_entity_poly.entity_id
_entity_poly.type
_entity_poly.pdbx_seq_one_letter_code
_entity_poly.pdbx_strand_id
1 'polypeptide(L)'
;MLVAFAGVGLAIASETYATAARRDKEAQLLFIGHEFRQALGRYHNAQGAGGAAQYPLTLDELLKDPRYPGAKRHLRRLYKDPITGKAEWGLLRQQGRIVGVYSLSVQAPIKQGGFRDEDKSLNRKPRYADWLFTYPADLFTGAPAPKTDIIPAITSGGK
;
A
#
# COMPACT_ATOMS: atom_id res chain seq x y z
N MET A 1 -47.52 16.87 -44.87
CA MET A 1 -47.46 15.63 -44.06
C MET A 1 -46.07 15.53 -43.44
N LEU A 2 -46.03 15.34 -42.12
CA LEU A 2 -45.02 14.69 -41.26
C LEU A 2 -43.49 14.87 -41.46
N VAL A 3 -42.89 15.31 -40.34
CA VAL A 3 -41.50 15.46 -39.88
C VAL A 3 -40.63 14.18 -40.02
N ALA A 4 -39.31 14.34 -40.20
CA ALA A 4 -38.30 13.55 -39.46
C ALA A 4 -36.92 14.25 -39.45
N PHE A 5 -36.52 14.69 -38.25
CA PHE A 5 -35.25 15.32 -37.91
C PHE A 5 -34.08 14.32 -37.93
N ALA A 6 -32.90 14.86 -38.27
CA ALA A 6 -31.54 14.49 -37.89
C ALA A 6 -31.27 13.09 -37.27
N GLY A 7 -30.44 12.30 -37.96
CA GLY A 7 -29.70 11.17 -37.39
C GLY A 7 -28.22 11.49 -37.26
N VAL A 8 -27.81 12.22 -36.23
CA VAL A 8 -26.40 12.24 -35.77
C VAL A 8 -26.40 12.06 -34.26
N GLY A 9 -25.93 10.91 -33.81
CA GLY A 9 -25.93 10.56 -32.38
C GLY A 9 -25.11 9.32 -32.07
N LEU A 10 -23.85 9.28 -32.46
CA LEU A 10 -22.89 8.26 -32.02
C LEU A 10 -21.58 8.94 -31.61
N ALA A 11 -21.54 9.56 -30.43
CA ALA A 11 -20.28 10.12 -29.94
C ALA A 11 -20.19 10.30 -28.42
N ILE A 12 -20.67 9.36 -27.59
CA ILE A 12 -20.34 9.43 -26.14
C ILE A 12 -20.26 8.03 -25.52
N ALA A 13 -19.10 7.38 -25.58
CA ALA A 13 -18.85 6.15 -24.81
C ALA A 13 -17.38 5.90 -24.42
N SER A 14 -16.48 6.88 -24.53
CA SER A 14 -15.03 6.67 -24.31
C SER A 14 -14.58 6.85 -22.86
N GLU A 15 -15.20 7.76 -22.10
CA GLU A 15 -14.71 8.17 -20.76
C GLU A 15 -14.89 7.11 -19.66
N THR A 16 -15.90 6.25 -19.80
CA THR A 16 -16.22 5.19 -18.83
C THR A 16 -15.14 4.11 -18.78
N TYR A 17 -14.62 3.71 -19.93
CA TYR A 17 -13.57 2.68 -20.05
C TYR A 17 -12.23 3.12 -19.46
N ALA A 18 -11.80 4.35 -19.72
CA ALA A 18 -10.55 4.88 -19.18
C ALA A 18 -10.56 4.96 -17.64
N THR A 19 -11.72 5.31 -17.07
CA THR A 19 -11.92 5.36 -15.62
C THR A 19 -11.93 3.96 -15.01
N ALA A 20 -12.59 2.99 -15.66
CA ALA A 20 -12.59 1.59 -15.22
C ALA A 20 -11.17 1.02 -15.19
N ALA A 21 -10.41 1.16 -16.27
CA ALA A 21 -9.03 0.68 -16.35
C ALA A 21 -8.12 1.30 -15.27
N ARG A 22 -8.33 2.57 -14.92
CA ARG A 22 -7.57 3.23 -13.83
C ARG A 22 -7.93 2.66 -12.46
N ARG A 23 -9.20 2.34 -12.20
CA ARG A 23 -9.63 1.66 -10.96
C ARG A 23 -9.02 0.27 -10.84
N ASP A 24 -8.97 -0.48 -11.94
CA ASP A 24 -8.35 -1.81 -11.95
C ASP A 24 -6.86 -1.75 -11.62
N LYS A 25 -6.13 -0.79 -12.23
CA LYS A 25 -4.71 -0.55 -11.92
C LYS A 25 -4.50 -0.11 -10.47
N GLU A 26 -5.39 0.72 -9.91
CA GLU A 26 -5.35 1.12 -8.50
C GLU A 26 -5.57 -0.06 -7.55
N ALA A 27 -6.57 -0.91 -7.83
CA ALA A 27 -6.82 -2.13 -7.07
C ALA A 27 -5.60 -3.08 -7.13
N GLN A 28 -4.98 -3.18 -8.31
CA GLN A 28 -3.75 -3.95 -8.49
C GLN A 28 -2.57 -3.35 -7.72
N LEU A 29 -2.46 -2.01 -7.65
CA LEU A 29 -1.42 -1.32 -6.87
C LEU A 29 -1.56 -1.66 -5.38
N LEU A 30 -2.78 -1.60 -4.84
CA LEU A 30 -3.05 -1.99 -3.45
C LEU A 30 -2.68 -3.45 -3.20
N PHE A 31 -3.11 -4.36 -4.07
CA PHE A 31 -2.78 -5.79 -3.97
C PHE A 31 -1.27 -6.02 -3.96
N ILE A 32 -0.53 -5.41 -4.89
CA ILE A 32 0.93 -5.53 -4.96
C ILE A 32 1.59 -4.93 -3.71
N GLY A 33 1.12 -3.77 -3.25
CA GLY A 33 1.61 -3.13 -2.03
C GLY A 33 1.43 -4.03 -0.80
N HIS A 34 0.29 -4.71 -0.69
CA HIS A 34 0.04 -5.70 0.37
C HIS A 34 1.00 -6.90 0.28
N GLU A 35 1.23 -7.43 -0.93
CA GLU A 35 2.19 -8.52 -1.13
C GLU A 35 3.60 -8.12 -0.68
N PHE A 36 4.05 -6.90 -0.99
CA PHE A 36 5.34 -6.38 -0.50
C PHE A 36 5.36 -6.23 1.02
N ARG A 37 4.32 -5.63 1.61
CA ARG A 37 4.20 -5.51 3.08
C ARG A 37 4.27 -6.87 3.76
N GLN A 38 3.52 -7.84 3.27
CA GLN A 38 3.53 -9.20 3.81
C GLN A 38 4.89 -9.86 3.64
N ALA A 39 5.55 -9.71 2.49
CA ALA A 39 6.89 -10.25 2.26
C ALA A 39 7.92 -9.62 3.21
N LEU A 40 7.87 -8.31 3.41
CA LEU A 40 8.73 -7.60 4.37
C LEU A 40 8.48 -8.11 5.79
N GLY A 41 7.23 -8.30 6.20
CA GLY A 41 6.89 -8.87 7.51
C GLY A 41 7.39 -10.30 7.68
N ARG A 42 7.22 -11.16 6.66
CA ARG A 42 7.75 -12.53 6.67
C ARG A 42 9.27 -12.54 6.77
N TYR A 43 9.96 -11.68 6.03
CA TYR A 43 11.42 -11.56 6.07
C TYR A 43 11.92 -11.01 7.41
N HIS A 44 11.24 -10.00 7.96
CA HIS A 44 11.55 -9.43 9.27
C HIS A 44 11.38 -10.46 10.39
N ASN A 45 10.27 -11.19 10.39
CA ASN A 45 9.93 -12.17 11.42
C ASN A 45 10.67 -13.51 11.24
N ALA A 46 11.26 -13.76 10.07
CA ALA A 46 12.10 -14.90 9.82
C ALA A 46 13.43 -14.75 10.57
N GLN A 47 13.54 -15.38 11.74
CA GLN A 47 14.79 -15.47 12.50
C GLN A 47 15.83 -16.23 11.66
N GLY A 48 16.79 -15.51 11.07
CA GLY A 48 17.94 -16.14 10.41
C GLY A 48 18.87 -16.82 11.41
N ALA A 49 20.00 -17.35 10.93
CA ALA A 49 21.00 -18.05 11.77
C ALA A 49 21.57 -17.21 12.94
N GLY A 50 21.31 -15.90 12.99
CA GLY A 50 21.73 -14.98 14.06
C GLY A 50 20.61 -14.43 14.96
N GLY A 51 19.39 -14.96 14.88
CA GLY A 51 18.30 -14.71 15.85
C GLY A 51 17.63 -13.32 15.83
N ALA A 52 18.26 -12.27 15.30
CA ALA A 52 17.68 -10.93 15.26
C ALA A 52 16.72 -10.72 14.07
N ALA A 53 15.58 -10.07 14.33
CA ALA A 53 14.66 -9.60 13.30
C ALA A 53 15.31 -8.44 12.51
N GLN A 54 15.37 -8.57 11.19
CA GLN A 54 16.02 -7.56 10.34
C GLN A 54 15.36 -7.48 8.97
N TYR A 55 15.14 -6.25 8.51
CA TYR A 55 14.66 -5.91 7.18
C TYR A 55 15.69 -6.21 6.07
N PRO A 56 15.26 -6.40 4.81
CA PRO A 56 16.16 -6.72 3.70
C PRO A 56 16.96 -5.48 3.25
N LEU A 57 18.13 -5.70 2.66
CA LEU A 57 18.94 -4.62 2.06
C LEU A 57 18.47 -4.26 0.65
N THR A 58 17.98 -5.25 -0.09
CA THR A 58 17.48 -5.15 -1.47
C THR A 58 16.14 -5.87 -1.63
N LEU A 59 15.37 -5.54 -2.66
CA LEU A 59 14.12 -6.26 -2.94
C LEU A 59 14.37 -7.71 -3.39
N ASP A 60 15.53 -8.01 -3.98
CA ASP A 60 15.91 -9.36 -4.39
C ASP A 60 16.02 -10.34 -3.22
N GLU A 61 16.38 -9.85 -2.02
CA GLU A 61 16.40 -10.68 -0.81
C GLU A 61 14.99 -11.16 -0.41
N LEU A 62 13.93 -10.46 -0.82
CA LEU A 62 12.56 -10.96 -0.65
C LEU A 62 12.26 -12.14 -1.58
N LEU A 63 12.91 -12.21 -2.74
CA LEU A 63 12.78 -13.34 -3.67
C LEU A 63 13.62 -14.54 -3.23
N LYS A 64 14.81 -14.28 -2.71
CA LYS A 64 15.74 -15.30 -2.24
C LYS A 64 16.45 -14.81 -0.98
N ASP A 65 16.02 -15.31 0.18
CA ASP A 65 16.62 -14.97 1.45
C ASP A 65 18.01 -15.62 1.59
N PRO A 66 19.10 -14.83 1.68
CA PRO A 66 20.46 -15.37 1.77
C PRO A 66 20.78 -15.98 3.15
N ARG A 67 19.91 -15.76 4.15
CA ARG A 67 20.16 -16.22 5.54
C ARG A 67 19.90 -17.70 5.75
N TYR A 68 19.26 -18.36 4.79
CA TYR A 68 18.89 -19.77 4.87
C TYR A 68 19.65 -20.57 3.80
N PRO A 69 20.17 -21.76 4.12
CA PRO A 69 20.86 -22.64 3.15
C PRO A 69 19.92 -23.27 2.10
N GLY A 70 18.71 -22.74 1.93
CA GLY A 70 17.74 -23.11 0.90
C GLY A 70 17.04 -21.87 0.34
N ALA A 71 16.42 -21.97 -0.84
CA ALA A 71 15.72 -20.85 -1.48
C ALA A 71 14.41 -20.49 -0.73
N LYS A 72 14.53 -19.89 0.46
CA LYS A 72 13.38 -19.35 1.18
C LYS A 72 12.94 -18.07 0.47
N ARG A 73 11.74 -18.13 -0.13
CA ARG A 73 11.15 -17.03 -0.89
C ARG A 73 10.04 -16.40 -0.06
N HIS A 74 10.11 -15.08 0.16
CA HIS A 74 9.09 -14.31 0.87
C HIS A 74 8.12 -13.63 -0.09
N LEU A 75 8.59 -13.31 -1.30
CA LEU A 75 7.85 -12.74 -2.40
C LEU A 75 7.93 -13.67 -3.62
N ARG A 76 6.81 -13.81 -4.36
CA ARG A 76 6.74 -14.72 -5.53
C ARG A 76 7.54 -14.22 -6.72
N ARG A 77 7.49 -12.92 -6.98
CA ARG A 77 8.16 -12.22 -8.09
C ARG A 77 8.24 -10.73 -7.79
N LEU A 78 9.17 -10.04 -8.43
CA LEU A 78 9.18 -8.59 -8.43
C LEU A 78 8.05 -8.08 -9.35
N TYR A 79 7.03 -7.48 -8.77
CA TYR A 79 5.91 -6.94 -9.53
C TYR A 79 6.29 -5.64 -10.23
N LYS A 80 5.65 -5.35 -11.37
CA LYS A 80 5.71 -4.03 -12.00
C LYS A 80 4.69 -3.12 -11.34
N ASP A 81 5.01 -1.85 -11.21
CA ASP A 81 4.06 -0.82 -10.82
C ASP A 81 2.96 -0.72 -11.91
N PRO A 82 1.70 -0.99 -11.59
CA PRO A 82 0.61 -1.01 -12.58
C PRO A 82 0.23 0.39 -13.08
N ILE A 83 0.61 1.45 -12.36
CA ILE A 83 0.35 2.83 -12.74
C ILE A 83 1.41 3.32 -13.74
N THR A 84 2.70 3.14 -13.41
CA THR A 84 3.81 3.58 -14.28
C THR A 84 4.17 2.56 -15.37
N GLY A 85 3.79 1.29 -15.19
CA GLY A 85 4.14 0.18 -16.09
C GLY A 85 5.58 -0.33 -15.94
N LYS A 86 6.36 0.24 -15.00
CA LYS A 86 7.79 -0.06 -14.82
C LYS A 86 8.00 -1.03 -13.66
N ALA A 87 9.11 -1.76 -13.68
CA ALA A 87 9.53 -2.60 -12.54
C ALA A 87 10.23 -1.79 -11.42
N GLU A 88 10.21 -0.46 -11.52
CA GLU A 88 10.88 0.45 -10.61
C GLU A 88 9.95 0.87 -9.48
N TRP A 89 10.41 0.73 -8.24
CA TRP A 89 9.66 1.10 -7.04
C TRP A 89 10.47 2.09 -6.21
N GLY A 90 9.76 3.02 -5.57
CA GLY A 90 10.32 3.82 -4.50
C GLY A 90 10.55 2.95 -3.26
N LEU A 91 11.69 3.13 -2.61
CA LEU A 91 12.08 2.34 -1.44
C LEU A 91 12.14 3.23 -0.20
N LEU A 92 11.46 2.84 0.87
CA LEU A 92 11.65 3.45 2.18
C LEU A 92 12.73 2.70 2.93
N ARG A 93 13.75 3.43 3.41
CA ARG A 93 14.87 2.83 4.14
C ARG A 93 14.96 3.38 5.56
N GLN A 94 15.19 2.49 6.52
CA GLN A 94 15.55 2.84 7.90
C GLN A 94 16.87 2.14 8.23
N GLN A 95 17.87 2.90 8.69
CA GLN A 95 19.22 2.38 8.98
C GLN A 95 19.80 1.56 7.80
N GLY A 96 19.57 2.04 6.56
CA GLY A 96 20.04 1.40 5.32
C GLY A 96 19.19 0.23 4.80
N ARG A 97 18.23 -0.29 5.58
CA ARG A 97 17.40 -1.44 5.22
C ARG A 97 16.01 -1.04 4.76
N ILE A 98 15.42 -1.80 3.85
CA ILE A 98 14.13 -1.49 3.23
C ILE A 98 13.00 -1.89 4.17
N VAL A 99 12.22 -0.90 4.61
CA VAL A 99 11.08 -1.08 5.52
C VAL A 99 9.73 -0.93 4.82
N GLY A 100 9.74 -0.48 3.56
CA GLY A 100 8.54 -0.34 2.75
C GLY A 100 8.83 0.07 1.32
N VAL A 101 7.76 0.09 0.53
CA VAL A 101 7.79 0.48 -0.88
C VAL A 101 6.65 1.44 -1.21
N TYR A 102 6.81 2.21 -2.29
CA TYR A 102 5.78 3.10 -2.82
C TYR A 102 5.91 3.22 -4.35
N SER A 103 4.83 3.56 -5.03
CA SER A 103 4.87 3.76 -6.50
C SER A 103 5.55 5.09 -6.85
N LEU A 104 6.25 5.19 -7.98
CA LEU A 104 6.86 6.46 -8.40
C LEU A 104 5.86 7.41 -9.09
N SER A 105 4.60 7.01 -9.24
CA SER A 105 3.60 7.80 -9.94
C SER A 105 3.22 9.09 -9.20
N VAL A 106 3.18 10.19 -9.96
CA VAL A 106 2.69 11.50 -9.50
C VAL A 106 1.17 11.63 -9.60
N GLN A 107 0.47 10.63 -10.15
CA GLN A 107 -0.96 10.69 -10.37
C GLN A 107 -1.74 10.61 -9.05
N ALA A 108 -2.91 11.26 -9.02
CA ALA A 108 -3.80 11.24 -7.88
C ALA A 108 -4.52 9.88 -7.75
N PRO A 109 -4.72 9.35 -6.53
CA PRO A 109 -5.58 8.19 -6.33
C PRO A 109 -7.05 8.51 -6.57
N ILE A 110 -7.79 7.55 -7.12
CA ILE A 110 -9.25 7.58 -7.16
C ILE A 110 -9.80 7.27 -5.76
N LYS A 111 -9.25 6.26 -5.09
CA LYS A 111 -9.69 5.91 -3.73
C LYS A 111 -9.13 6.90 -2.72
N GLN A 112 -10.02 7.70 -2.16
CA GLN A 112 -9.69 8.72 -1.17
C GLN A 112 -10.06 8.32 0.26
N GLY A 113 -10.68 7.15 0.47
CA GLY A 113 -11.14 6.68 1.78
C GLY A 113 -11.73 5.27 1.78
N GLY A 114 -12.25 4.85 2.94
CA GLY A 114 -12.78 3.48 3.14
C GLY A 114 -11.68 2.42 3.05
N PHE A 115 -10.50 2.72 3.57
CA PHE A 115 -9.41 1.78 3.72
C PHE A 115 -9.60 0.93 4.99
N ARG A 116 -9.01 -0.26 4.99
CA ARG A 116 -8.92 -1.11 6.19
C ARG A 116 -7.95 -0.48 7.19
N ASP A 117 -7.95 -0.95 8.43
CA ASP A 117 -7.10 -0.40 9.49
C ASP A 117 -5.61 -0.37 9.13
N GLU A 118 -5.14 -1.42 8.47
CA GLU A 118 -3.75 -1.56 7.98
C GLU A 118 -3.37 -0.58 6.85
N ASP A 119 -4.34 0.11 6.26
CA ASP A 119 -4.13 1.05 5.15
C ASP A 119 -4.64 2.46 5.50
N LYS A 120 -4.92 2.74 6.78
CA LYS A 120 -5.36 4.07 7.23
C LYS A 120 -4.40 5.19 6.83
N SER A 121 -3.10 4.89 6.76
CA SER A 121 -2.06 5.83 6.34
C SER A 121 -2.19 6.29 4.87
N LEU A 122 -2.92 5.55 4.03
CA LEU A 122 -3.14 5.85 2.60
C LEU A 122 -4.30 6.84 2.38
N ASN A 123 -5.07 7.12 3.43
CA ASN A 123 -6.27 7.94 3.36
C ASN A 123 -5.95 9.38 2.95
N ARG A 124 -6.77 9.94 2.04
CA ARG A 124 -6.65 11.33 1.55
C ARG A 124 -5.27 11.74 1.03
N LYS A 125 -4.50 10.78 0.53
CA LYS A 125 -3.19 11.08 -0.05
C LYS A 125 -3.36 11.69 -1.44
N PRO A 126 -2.61 12.77 -1.75
CA PRO A 126 -2.77 13.48 -3.02
C PRO A 126 -2.19 12.71 -4.20
N ARG A 127 -1.23 11.80 -3.97
CA ARG A 127 -0.57 11.02 -5.02
C ARG A 127 -0.38 9.56 -4.64
N TYR A 128 -0.28 8.68 -5.64
CA TYR A 128 0.13 7.29 -5.42
C TYR A 128 1.55 7.16 -4.84
N ALA A 129 2.41 8.16 -5.06
CA ALA A 129 3.73 8.21 -4.43
C ALA A 129 3.68 8.36 -2.90
N ASP A 130 2.57 8.86 -2.35
CA ASP A 130 2.39 9.00 -0.91
C ASP A 130 1.71 7.78 -0.28
N TRP A 131 1.39 6.76 -1.09
CA TRP A 131 0.91 5.46 -0.61
C TRP A 131 2.09 4.59 -0.21
N LEU A 132 2.41 4.64 1.08
CA LEU A 132 3.55 3.96 1.67
C LEU A 132 3.11 2.57 2.16
N PHE A 133 3.61 1.53 1.52
CA PHE A 133 3.36 0.14 1.93
C PHE A 133 4.52 -0.35 2.78
N THR A 134 4.39 -0.15 4.10
CA THR A 134 5.46 -0.46 5.06
C THR A 134 5.07 -1.59 5.98
N TYR A 135 6.06 -2.26 6.55
CA TYR A 135 5.88 -3.17 7.67
C TYR A 135 6.70 -2.66 8.87
N PRO A 136 6.11 -2.55 10.07
CA PRO A 136 4.67 -2.59 10.33
C PRO A 136 3.93 -1.45 9.58
N ALA A 137 2.62 -1.59 9.41
CA ALA A 137 1.81 -0.69 8.57
C ALA A 137 1.73 0.75 9.11
N ASP A 138 1.90 0.90 10.42
CA ASP A 138 1.89 2.15 11.16
C ASP A 138 3.29 2.76 11.34
N LEU A 139 4.34 2.16 10.76
CA LEU A 139 5.74 2.61 10.92
C LEU A 139 5.95 4.11 10.69
N PHE A 140 5.19 4.71 9.77
CA PHE A 140 5.23 6.16 9.49
C PHE A 140 3.91 6.88 9.78
N THR A 141 2.96 6.18 10.40
CA THR A 141 1.75 6.83 10.91
C THR A 141 2.12 7.46 12.23
N GLY A 142 2.32 8.78 12.27
CA GLY A 142 2.32 9.50 13.54
C GLY A 142 1.02 9.17 14.26
N ALA A 143 1.11 8.42 15.35
CA ALA A 143 -0.03 7.90 16.08
C ALA A 143 -1.03 9.05 16.38
N PRO A 144 -2.33 8.90 16.13
CA PRO A 144 -3.26 9.47 17.09
C PRO A 144 -3.01 8.72 18.39
N ALA A 145 -2.50 9.43 19.40
CA ALA A 145 -2.40 8.92 20.76
C ALA A 145 -3.71 8.18 21.11
N PRO A 146 -3.66 7.05 21.84
CA PRO A 146 -4.87 6.58 22.47
C PRO A 146 -5.43 7.76 23.26
N LYS A 147 -6.62 8.23 22.90
CA LYS A 147 -7.44 8.97 23.85
C LYS A 147 -7.74 7.96 24.93
N THR A 148 -6.87 7.90 25.94
CA THR A 148 -7.23 7.34 27.23
C THR A 148 -8.39 8.19 27.67
N ASP A 149 -9.60 7.70 27.47
CA ASP A 149 -10.78 8.19 28.14
C ASP A 149 -10.53 7.96 29.64
N ILE A 150 -9.85 8.91 30.27
CA ILE A 150 -9.81 9.03 31.71
C ILE A 150 -11.23 9.47 32.07
N ILE A 151 -12.08 8.48 32.31
CA ILE A 151 -13.35 8.69 33.01
C ILE A 151 -12.97 9.37 34.32
N PRO A 152 -13.45 10.59 34.62
CA PRO A 152 -13.17 11.19 35.90
C PRO A 152 -13.82 10.30 36.96
N ALA A 153 -13.01 9.80 37.90
CA ALA A 153 -13.50 9.09 39.06
C ALA A 153 -14.52 10.00 39.77
N ILE A 154 -15.79 9.61 39.66
CA ILE A 154 -16.88 10.22 40.38
C ILE A 154 -16.69 9.92 41.87
N THR A 155 -16.62 10.99 42.65
CA THR A 155 -16.82 10.98 44.10
C THR A 155 -18.11 10.26 44.48
N SER A 156 -18.00 9.30 45.40
CA SER A 156 -19.04 8.80 46.29
C SER A 156 -18.28 8.19 47.48
N GLY A 157 -18.40 8.59 48.74
CA GLY A 157 -19.50 9.17 49.48
C GLY A 157 -19.65 8.35 50.77
N GLY A 158 -19.28 8.92 51.93
CA GLY A 158 -19.77 8.60 53.28
C GLY A 158 -19.51 7.20 53.88
N LYS A 159 -18.71 7.12 54.93
CA LYS A 159 -19.12 7.27 56.34
C LYS A 159 -17.90 7.53 57.21
#